data_AF-A0A0F4R1E7-F1
#
_entry.id   AF-A0A0F4R1E7-F1
#
_cell.length_a   1.000
_cell.length_b   1.000
_cell.length_c   1.000
_cell.angle_alpha   90.00
_cell.angle_beta   90.00
_cell.angle_gamma   90.00
#
_symmetry.space_group_name_H-M   'P 1'
#
loop_
_entity.id
_entity.type
_entity.pdbx_description
1 polymer ?
#
loop_
_entity_poly.entity_id
_entity_poly.type
_entity_poly.pdbx_seq_one_letter_code
_entity_poly.pdbx_strand_id
1 'polypeptide(L)'
;MAAKLSSTHPSVMRAVHMVQSQQLTIHEAASQFALSQRTLYRALRGKQPGTRYSQLLQQKQQLESQLRQIREELACIQKDSYATHN
;
A
#
# COMPACT_ATOMS: atom_id res chain seq x y z
N MET A 1 23.03 -19.03 15.13
CA MET A 1 21.61 -19.33 15.40
C MET A 1 20.82 -18.02 15.39
N ALA A 2 19.73 -17.92 14.62
CA ALA A 2 18.91 -16.70 14.57
C ALA A 2 17.93 -16.65 15.76
N ALA A 3 17.92 -15.54 16.50
CA ALA A 3 17.07 -15.38 17.67
C ALA A 3 15.60 -15.16 17.27
N LYS A 4 14.68 -15.91 17.89
CA LYS A 4 13.23 -15.72 17.74
C LYS A 4 12.77 -14.63 18.71
N LEU A 5 12.99 -13.38 18.34
CA LEU A 5 12.58 -12.23 19.15
C LEU A 5 11.14 -11.78 18.81
N SER A 6 10.46 -11.20 19.80
CA SER A 6 9.15 -10.56 19.62
C SER A 6 9.22 -9.42 18.60
N SER A 7 8.12 -9.14 17.90
CA SER A 7 7.99 -8.01 16.97
C SER A 7 8.16 -6.63 17.63
N THR A 8 7.97 -6.55 18.95
CA THR A 8 8.18 -5.34 19.75
C THR A 8 9.61 -5.23 20.30
N HIS A 9 10.47 -6.22 20.05
CA HIS A 9 11.84 -6.19 20.56
C HIS A 9 12.64 -5.03 19.92
N PRO A 10 13.48 -4.28 20.67
CA PRO A 10 14.21 -3.12 20.16
C PRO A 10 15.04 -3.41 18.91
N SER A 11 15.72 -4.55 18.87
CA SER A 11 16.49 -4.99 17.69
C SER A 11 15.61 -5.24 16.46
N VAL A 12 14.41 -5.80 16.64
CA VAL A 12 13.46 -6.00 15.54
C VAL A 12 12.91 -4.66 15.06
N MET A 13 12.61 -3.73 15.96
CA MET A 13 12.15 -2.39 15.58
C MET A 13 13.20 -1.61 14.79
N ARG A 14 14.47 -1.65 15.21
CA ARG A 14 15.58 -1.01 14.48
C ARG A 14 15.80 -1.66 13.11
N ALA A 15 15.81 -2.99 13.04
CA ALA A 15 15.94 -3.71 11.78
C ALA A 15 14.80 -3.37 10.80
N VAL A 16 13.55 -3.32 11.28
CA VAL A 16 12.38 -2.93 10.48
C VAL A 16 12.51 -1.50 9.98
N HIS A 17 12.96 -0.56 10.82
CA HIS A 17 13.17 0.83 10.41
C HIS A 17 14.21 0.95 9.30
N MET A 18 15.36 0.27 9.42
CA MET A 18 16.40 0.28 8.38
C MET A 18 15.96 -0.34 7.06
N VAL A 19 15.09 -1.35 7.12
CA VAL A 19 14.48 -1.92 5.91
C VAL A 19 13.46 -0.96 5.29
N GLN A 20 12.65 -0.27 6.11
CA GLN A 20 11.67 0.71 5.62
C GLN A 20 12.32 1.95 5.01
N SER A 21 13.46 2.40 5.55
CA SER A 21 14.25 3.51 5.00
C SER A 21 15.12 3.12 3.80
N GLN A 22 14.98 1.89 3.28
CA GLN A 22 15.76 1.35 2.16
C GLN A 22 17.28 1.33 2.40
N GLN A 23 17.73 1.45 3.65
CA GLN A 23 19.15 1.39 4.01
C GLN A 23 19.69 -0.03 3.97
N LEU A 24 18.83 -1.02 4.24
CA LEU A 24 19.17 -2.43 4.23
C LEU A 24 18.07 -3.24 3.55
N THR A 25 18.45 -4.29 2.84
CA THR A 25 17.51 -5.33 2.43
C THR A 25 17.07 -6.18 3.64
N ILE A 26 15.94 -6.90 3.50
CA ILE A 26 15.43 -7.79 4.57
C ILE A 26 16.49 -8.84 4.95
N HIS A 27 17.26 -9.31 3.98
CA HIS A 27 18.28 -10.32 4.24
C HIS A 27 19.46 -9.75 5.04
N GLU A 28 19.94 -8.56 4.68
CA GLU A 28 21.04 -7.88 5.38
C GLU A 28 20.64 -7.46 6.79
N ALA A 29 19.41 -6.96 6.96
CA ALA A 29 18.90 -6.66 8.30
C ALA A 29 18.73 -7.94 9.15
N ALA A 30 18.37 -9.06 8.54
CA ALA A 30 18.27 -10.33 9.27
C ALA A 30 19.65 -10.82 9.75
N SER A 31 20.69 -10.72 8.90
CA SER A 31 22.05 -11.10 9.29
C SER A 31 22.65 -10.15 10.32
N GLN A 32 22.56 -8.83 10.10
CA GLN A 32 23.17 -7.82 10.97
C GLN A 32 22.56 -7.80 12.38
N PHE A 33 21.26 -8.05 12.51
CA PHE A 33 20.58 -8.05 13.80
C PHE A 33 20.39 -9.46 14.40
N ALA A 34 21.00 -10.49 13.79
CA ALA A 34 20.86 -11.89 14.19
C ALA A 34 19.40 -12.35 14.33
N LEU A 35 18.53 -11.86 13.43
CA LEU A 35 17.11 -12.15 13.40
C LEU A 35 16.78 -13.18 12.32
N SER A 36 15.68 -13.91 12.51
CA SER A 36 15.12 -14.68 11.39
C SER A 36 14.44 -13.75 10.38
N GLN A 37 14.62 -13.99 9.08
CA GLN A 37 13.90 -13.24 8.04
C GLN A 37 12.38 -13.29 8.27
N ARG A 38 11.86 -14.43 8.72
CA ARG A 38 10.44 -14.61 9.06
C ARG A 38 9.96 -13.64 10.14
N THR A 39 10.78 -13.37 11.17
CA THR A 39 10.48 -12.37 12.22
C THR A 39 10.38 -10.98 11.61
N LEU A 40 11.32 -10.61 10.74
CA LEU A 40 11.35 -9.33 10.04
C LEU A 40 10.14 -9.13 9.12
N TYR A 41 9.80 -10.14 8.30
CA TYR A 41 8.60 -10.11 7.46
C TYR A 41 7.31 -9.93 8.27
N ARG A 42 7.20 -10.63 9.40
CA ARG A 42 6.01 -10.53 10.27
C ARG A 42 5.90 -9.14 10.90
N ALA A 43 7.02 -8.58 11.34
CA ALA A 43 7.06 -7.24 11.91
C ALA A 43 6.79 -6.14 10.87
N LEU A 44 7.27 -6.30 9.63
CA LEU A 44 6.97 -5.41 8.50
C LEU A 44 5.49 -5.45 8.12
N ARG A 45 4.87 -6.64 8.08
CA ARG A 45 3.42 -6.77 7.84
C ARG A 45 2.60 -6.12 8.95
N GLY A 46 2.93 -6.36 10.22
CA GLY A 46 2.20 -5.78 11.35
C GLY A 46 2.30 -4.26 11.43
N LYS A 47 3.35 -3.68 10.85
CA LYS A 47 3.55 -2.22 10.76
C LYS A 47 3.12 -1.61 9.44
N GLN A 48 2.60 -2.37 8.47
CA GLN A 48 1.98 -1.74 7.30
C GLN A 48 0.76 -0.98 7.80
N PRO A 49 0.78 0.36 7.74
CA PRO A 49 -0.34 1.11 8.25
C PRO A 49 -1.49 0.85 7.28
N GLY A 50 -2.62 0.37 7.81
CA GLY A 50 -3.86 0.22 7.04
C GLY A 50 -4.28 1.52 6.34
N THR A 51 -3.65 2.64 6.69
CA THR A 51 -3.79 3.97 6.06
C THR A 51 -3.45 3.99 4.58
N ARG A 52 -2.41 3.29 4.11
CA ARG A 52 -2.08 3.31 2.67
C ARG A 52 -3.13 2.55 1.86
N TYR A 53 -3.60 1.43 2.40
CA TYR A 53 -4.67 0.67 1.78
C TYR A 53 -5.99 1.45 1.77
N SER A 54 -6.36 2.09 2.88
CA SER A 54 -7.57 2.91 2.94
C SER A 54 -7.50 4.14 2.04
N GLN A 55 -6.33 4.80 1.95
CA GLN A 55 -6.10 5.90 1.00
C GLN A 55 -6.25 5.45 -0.45
N LEU A 56 -5.66 4.30 -0.82
CA LEU A 56 -5.80 3.75 -2.16
C LEU A 56 -7.24 3.34 -2.46
N LEU A 57 -7.96 2.79 -1.48
CA LEU A 57 -9.36 2.43 -1.64
C LEU A 57 -10.25 3.68 -1.83
N GLN A 58 -9.99 4.74 -1.07
CA GLN A 58 -10.71 6.01 -1.21
C GLN A 58 -10.43 6.65 -2.58
N GLN A 59 -9.17 6.66 -3.03
CA GLN A 59 -8.81 7.15 -4.36
C GLN A 59 -9.48 6.35 -5.48
N LYS A 60 -9.52 5.02 -5.35
CA LYS A 60 -10.22 4.15 -6.30
C LYS A 60 -11.70 4.53 -6.41
N GLN A 61 -12.40 4.67 -5.28
CA GLN A 61 -13.82 5.04 -5.26
C GLN A 61 -14.07 6.41 -5.89
N GLN A 62 -13.20 7.37 -5.63
CA GLN A 62 -13.28 8.70 -6.22
C GLN A 62 -13.13 8.65 -7.75
N LEU A 63 -12.14 7.91 -8.26
CA LEU A 63 -11.94 7.73 -9.69
C LEU A 63 -13.12 7.02 -10.37
N GLU A 64 -13.68 5.99 -9.73
CA GLU A 64 -14.87 5.28 -10.23
C GLU A 64 -16.12 6.18 -10.27
N SER A 65 -16.24 7.14 -9.35
CA SER A 65 -17.31 8.14 -9.38
C SER A 65 -17.13 9.11 -10.54
N GLN A 66 -15.92 9.64 -10.71
CA GLN A 66 -15.60 10.58 -11.81
C GLN A 66 -15.82 9.91 -13.18
N LEU A 67 -15.42 8.65 -13.34
CA LEU A 67 -15.67 7.88 -14.55
C LEU A 67 -17.15 7.71 -14.87
N ARG A 68 -18.01 7.54 -13.85
CA ARG A 68 -19.46 7.48 -14.04
C ARG A 68 -20.03 8.82 -14.50
N GLN A 69 -19.62 9.91 -13.86
CA GLN A 69 -20.06 11.26 -14.26
C GLN A 69 -19.69 11.58 -15.71
N ILE A 70 -18.44 11.31 -16.11
CA ILE A 70 -17.99 11.53 -17.50
C ILE A 70 -18.82 10.70 -18.49
N ARG A 71 -19.14 9.44 -18.15
CA ARG A 71 -19.98 8.59 -19.01
C ARG A 71 -21.40 9.12 -19.15
N GLU A 72 -21.98 9.65 -18.09
CA GLU A 72 -23.32 10.25 -18.11
C GLU A 72 -23.32 11.54 -18.95
N GLU A 73 -22.33 12.41 -18.77
CA GLU A 73 -22.16 13.62 -19.58
C GLU A 73 -22.01 13.31 -21.07
N LEU A 74 -21.17 12.34 -21.42
CA LEU A 74 -21.01 11.89 -22.81
C LEU A 74 -22.30 11.30 -23.39
N ALA A 75 -23.07 10.57 -22.58
CA ALA A 75 -24.37 10.02 -23.01
C ALA A 75 -25.41 11.13 -23.26
N CYS A 76 -25.41 12.19 -22.46
CA CYS A 76 -26.25 13.37 -22.69
C CYS A 76 -25.85 14.11 -23.98
N ILE A 77 -24.56 14.38 -24.17
CA ILE A 77 -24.05 15.05 -25.38
C ILE A 77 -24.38 14.26 -26.65
N GLN A 78 -24.26 12.93 -26.62
CA GLN A 78 -24.69 12.09 -27.74
C GLN A 78 -26.19 12.24 -28.02
N LYS A 79 -27.05 12.19 -27.00
CA LYS A 79 -28.50 12.33 -27.18
C LYS A 79 -28.89 13.69 -27.76
N ASP A 80 -28.26 14.77 -27.31
CA ASP A 80 -28.52 16.13 -27.81
C ASP A 80 -28.05 16.30 -29.27
N SER A 81 -26.96 15.63 -29.64
CA SER A 81 -26.46 15.61 -31.02
C SER A 81 -27.38 14.84 -31.99
N TYR A 82 -28.10 13.81 -31.50
CA TYR A 82 -29.09 13.10 -32.32
C TYR A 82 -30.43 13.84 -32.43
N ALA A 83 -30.78 14.70 -31.45
CA ALA A 83 -32.02 15.48 -31.46
C ALA A 83 -31.99 16.69 -32.42
N THR A 84 -30.79 17.18 -32.77
CA THR A 84 -30.59 18.37 -33.63
C THR A 84 -30.50 18.07 -35.12
N HIS A 85 -30.53 16.78 -35.52
CA HIS A 85 -30.49 16.33 -36.91
C HIS A 85 -31.84 15.80 -37.46
N ASN A 86 -32.96 16.06 -36.78
CA ASN A 86 -34.32 15.82 -37.29
C ASN A 86 -35.00 17.13 -37.69
#